data_AF-A0A917JSH3-F1
#
_entry.id   AF-A0A917JSH3-F1
#
_cell.length_a   1.000
_cell.length_b   1.000
_cell.length_c   1.000
_cell.angle_alpha   90.00
_cell.angle_beta   90.00
_cell.angle_gamma   90.00
#
_symmetry.space_group_name_H-M   'P 1'
#
loop_
_entity.id
_entity.type
_entity.pdbx_description
1 polymer ?
#
loop_
_entity_poly.entity_id
_entity_poly.type
_entity_poly.pdbx_seq_one_letter_code
_entity_poly.pdbx_strand_id
1 'polypeptide(L)'
;MRKPNDEIPTENIFLLLERYLTTPGESLKEHLNNLSHDLANQAYQEAERLYPDKNKIGADEYMPILREMIQKQAQEAYEYSTRLIQNEQVTDEDPEYLFKVTEKQKEVVKTLYEELMREKRRRPDGLIFAYHGYIERRKPLNPSLSRSQFDYCDEQDAVIYDRNAALYQKARHLHERGHPEAADVLFSVSHDIKAVCNEHKSFFKNKPDVITQIATILDTAKNEDAIKQHRGAKKMIVNFLLAMSVVGLIYLSATTKTRGTFWYRPATDSESKVEEFAEKLNEKNQAKH
;
A
#
# COMPACT_ATOMS: atom_id res chain seq x y z
N MET A 1 2.87 -14.14 18.53
CA MET A 1 3.27 -12.98 19.36
C MET A 1 4.52 -12.38 18.76
N ARG A 2 4.42 -11.23 18.07
CA ARG A 2 5.59 -10.44 17.66
C ARG A 2 5.75 -9.25 18.61
N LYS A 3 6.99 -8.79 18.79
CA LYS A 3 7.33 -7.67 19.67
C LYS A 3 6.90 -6.36 19.01
N PRO A 4 6.34 -5.38 19.74
CA PRO A 4 5.82 -4.12 19.16
C PRO A 4 6.91 -3.15 18.62
N ASN A 5 8.17 -3.58 18.50
CA ASN A 5 9.33 -2.69 18.42
C ASN A 5 10.27 -2.95 17.22
N ASP A 6 9.88 -3.77 16.24
CA ASP A 6 10.71 -3.87 15.04
C ASP A 6 10.53 -2.57 14.23
N GLU A 7 11.61 -1.76 14.15
CA GLU A 7 11.64 -0.54 13.35
C GLU A 7 11.22 -0.86 11.92
N ILE A 8 10.09 -0.28 11.52
CA ILE A 8 9.52 -0.50 10.20
C ILE A 8 10.48 0.10 9.17
N PRO A 9 10.90 -0.66 8.15
CA PRO A 9 11.83 -0.16 7.15
C PRO A 9 11.31 1.13 6.52
N THR A 10 12.01 2.25 6.74
CA THR A 10 11.81 3.52 6.00
C THR A 10 12.33 3.41 4.58
N GLU A 11 13.23 2.45 4.36
CA GLU A 11 13.96 2.21 3.11
C GLU A 11 13.41 0.94 2.45
N ASN A 12 12.12 0.98 2.10
CA ASN A 12 11.52 -0.08 1.30
C ASN A 12 10.77 0.46 0.09
N ILE A 13 11.14 -0.02 -1.10
CA ILE A 13 10.66 0.56 -2.37
C ILE A 13 9.15 0.41 -2.54
N PHE A 14 8.55 -0.70 -2.09
CA PHE A 14 7.11 -0.94 -2.20
C PHE A 14 6.32 -0.08 -1.20
N LEU A 15 6.82 0.06 0.03
CA LEU A 15 6.19 0.92 1.04
C LEU A 15 6.30 2.40 0.67
N LEU A 16 7.41 2.82 0.06
CA LEU A 16 7.57 4.17 -0.46
C LEU A 16 6.67 4.43 -1.68
N LEU A 17 6.51 3.46 -2.58
CA LEU A 17 5.57 3.56 -3.70
C LEU A 17 4.13 3.66 -3.21
N GLU A 18 3.73 2.83 -2.25
CA GLU A 18 2.40 2.91 -1.62
C GLU A 18 2.16 4.27 -0.96
N ARG A 19 3.17 4.82 -0.26
CA ARG A 19 3.11 6.16 0.31
C ARG A 19 3.02 7.25 -0.77
N TYR A 20 3.75 7.09 -1.87
CA TYR A 20 3.68 8.04 -2.99
C TYR A 20 2.30 8.04 -3.65
N LEU A 21 1.67 6.87 -3.80
CA LEU A 21 0.32 6.76 -4.35
C LEU A 21 -0.75 7.44 -3.48
N THR A 22 -0.57 7.44 -2.15
CA THR A 22 -1.51 8.07 -1.21
C THR A 22 -1.26 9.56 -1.02
N THR A 23 -0.01 9.97 -0.90
CA THR A 23 0.40 11.36 -0.69
C THR A 23 1.59 11.69 -1.59
N PRO A 24 1.37 11.95 -2.90
CA PRO A 24 2.46 12.29 -3.81
C PRO A 24 3.20 13.56 -3.36
N GLY A 25 4.51 13.60 -3.54
CA GLY A 25 5.32 14.79 -3.26
C GLY A 25 6.77 14.65 -3.70
N GLU A 26 7.42 15.78 -3.95
CA GLU A 26 8.81 15.82 -4.47
C GLU A 26 9.80 15.13 -3.53
N SER A 27 9.68 15.32 -2.21
CA SER A 27 10.56 14.65 -1.24
C SER A 27 10.43 13.12 -1.30
N LEU A 28 9.24 12.58 -1.55
CA LEU A 28 9.05 11.13 -1.71
C LEU A 28 9.56 10.63 -3.05
N LYS A 29 9.42 11.42 -4.11
CA LYS A 29 10.00 11.13 -5.42
C LYS A 29 11.53 11.07 -5.33
N GLU A 30 12.16 12.03 -4.68
CA GLU A 30 13.61 12.06 -4.47
C GLU A 30 14.06 10.85 -3.63
N HIS A 31 13.32 10.50 -2.58
CA HIS A 31 13.62 9.34 -1.75
C HIS A 31 13.51 8.02 -2.56
N LEU A 32 12.46 7.87 -3.37
CA LEU A 32 12.32 6.73 -4.29
C LEU A 32 13.47 6.65 -5.29
N ASN A 33 13.93 7.80 -5.81
CA ASN A 33 15.06 7.84 -6.73
C ASN A 33 16.37 7.40 -6.06
N ASN A 34 16.65 7.94 -4.88
CA ASN A 34 17.84 7.59 -4.10
C ASN A 34 17.86 6.09 -3.75
N LEU A 35 16.77 5.56 -3.17
CA LEU A 35 16.68 4.15 -2.83
C LEU A 35 16.83 3.25 -4.06
N SER A 36 16.21 3.62 -5.18
CA SER A 36 16.31 2.89 -6.45
C SER A 36 17.76 2.81 -6.95
N HIS A 37 18.55 3.87 -6.78
CA HIS A 37 19.97 3.87 -7.12
C HIS A 37 20.82 3.09 -6.11
N ASP A 38 20.51 3.21 -4.82
CA ASP A 38 21.29 2.55 -3.77
C ASP A 38 21.17 1.03 -3.89
N LEU A 39 19.96 0.51 -4.19
CA LEU A 39 19.75 -0.91 -4.48
C LEU A 39 20.57 -1.37 -5.71
N ALA A 40 20.61 -0.57 -6.78
CA ALA A 40 21.39 -0.89 -7.97
C ALA A 40 22.91 -0.89 -7.68
N ASN A 41 23.40 0.07 -6.90
CA ASN A 41 24.80 0.16 -6.49
C ASN A 41 25.20 -1.01 -5.58
N GLN A 42 24.35 -1.39 -4.63
CA GLN A 42 24.56 -2.55 -3.77
C GLN A 42 24.66 -3.83 -4.61
N ALA A 43 23.75 -4.01 -5.57
CA ALA A 43 23.81 -5.14 -6.49
C ALA A 43 25.09 -5.15 -7.35
N TYR A 44 25.53 -3.97 -7.80
CA TYR A 44 26.77 -3.82 -8.57
C TYR A 44 28.02 -4.16 -7.74
N GLN A 45 28.12 -3.66 -6.51
CA GLN A 45 29.22 -3.97 -5.60
C GLN A 45 29.26 -5.47 -5.23
N GLU A 46 28.09 -6.08 -5.02
CA GLU A 46 28.00 -7.52 -4.78
C GLU A 46 28.43 -8.33 -6.02
N ALA A 47 28.09 -7.87 -7.24
CA ALA A 47 28.58 -8.47 -8.47
C ALA A 47 30.11 -8.35 -8.60
N GLU A 48 30.71 -7.20 -8.27
CA GLU A 48 32.18 -7.04 -8.25
C GLU A 48 32.85 -8.05 -7.30
N ARG A 49 32.22 -8.33 -6.15
CA ARG A 49 32.71 -9.32 -5.19
C ARG A 49 32.61 -10.75 -5.71
N LEU A 50 31.51 -11.09 -6.40
CA LEU A 50 31.25 -12.43 -6.92
C LEU A 50 32.04 -12.74 -8.20
N TYR A 51 32.40 -11.71 -8.98
CA TYR A 51 33.14 -11.84 -10.24
C TYR A 51 34.43 -11.01 -10.24
N PRO A 52 35.40 -11.30 -9.34
CA PRO A 52 36.60 -10.49 -9.16
C PRO A 52 37.52 -10.44 -10.38
N ASP A 53 37.47 -11.46 -11.24
CA ASP A 53 38.30 -11.57 -12.45
C ASP A 53 37.69 -10.83 -13.67
N LYS A 54 36.49 -10.26 -13.53
CA LYS A 54 35.88 -9.46 -14.61
C LYS A 54 36.38 -8.02 -14.55
N ASN A 55 37.01 -7.58 -15.65
CA ASN A 55 37.44 -6.20 -15.83
C ASN A 55 36.28 -5.18 -15.83
N LYS A 56 35.03 -5.62 -16.04
CA LYS A 56 33.84 -4.78 -15.99
C LYS A 56 32.61 -5.62 -15.64
N ILE A 57 31.84 -5.16 -14.65
CA ILE A 57 30.51 -5.69 -14.34
C ILE A 57 29.51 -5.09 -15.33
N GLY A 58 28.81 -5.96 -16.03
CA GLY A 58 27.71 -5.65 -16.94
C GLY A 58 26.36 -6.03 -16.33
N ALA A 59 25.31 -5.81 -17.13
CA ALA A 59 23.93 -6.06 -16.72
C ALA A 59 23.69 -7.52 -16.31
N ASP A 60 24.30 -8.48 -17.02
CA ASP A 60 24.10 -9.91 -16.78
C ASP A 60 24.59 -10.35 -15.39
N GLU A 61 25.52 -9.61 -14.78
CA GLU A 61 26.05 -9.93 -13.45
C GLU A 61 25.25 -9.28 -12.32
N TYR A 62 24.93 -7.99 -12.43
CA TYR A 62 24.27 -7.28 -11.31
C TYR A 62 22.75 -7.37 -11.33
N MET A 63 22.12 -7.54 -12.50
CA MET A 63 20.66 -7.60 -12.60
C MET A 63 20.01 -8.78 -11.85
N PRO A 64 20.58 -10.00 -11.87
CA PRO A 64 20.06 -11.11 -11.05
C PRO A 64 20.09 -10.79 -9.55
N ILE A 65 21.19 -10.19 -9.08
CA ILE A 65 21.36 -9.78 -7.67
C ILE A 65 20.34 -8.70 -7.31
N LEU A 66 20.16 -7.69 -8.17
CA LEU A 66 19.16 -6.65 -7.96
C LEU A 66 17.75 -7.25 -7.90
N ARG A 67 17.43 -8.23 -8.74
CA ARG A 67 16.14 -8.94 -8.70
C ARG A 67 15.92 -9.61 -7.34
N GLU A 68 16.93 -10.32 -6.83
CA GLU A 68 16.85 -10.96 -5.51
C GLU A 68 16.67 -9.93 -4.38
N MET A 69 17.37 -8.80 -4.45
CA MET A 69 17.19 -7.70 -3.49
C MET A 69 15.77 -7.13 -3.54
N ILE A 70 15.19 -6.93 -4.72
CA ILE A 70 13.81 -6.47 -4.86
C ILE A 70 12.81 -7.54 -4.37
N GLN A 71 13.08 -8.83 -4.54
CA GLN A 71 12.26 -9.90 -3.97
C GLN A 71 12.28 -9.88 -2.44
N LYS A 72 13.44 -9.66 -1.80
CA LYS A 72 13.54 -9.45 -0.36
C LYS A 72 12.76 -8.22 0.10
N GLN A 73 12.86 -7.11 -0.64
CA GLN A 73 12.07 -5.91 -0.39
C GLN A 73 10.57 -6.18 -0.46
N ALA A 74 10.10 -7.00 -1.41
CA ALA A 74 8.69 -7.40 -1.48
C ALA A 74 8.29 -8.26 -0.27
N GLN A 75 9.13 -9.22 0.13
CA GLN A 75 8.88 -10.07 1.29
C GLN A 75 8.78 -9.28 2.59
N GLU A 76 9.70 -8.34 2.82
CA GLU A 76 9.67 -7.45 3.99
C GLU A 76 8.43 -6.54 3.98
N ALA A 77 8.11 -5.96 2.82
CA ALA A 77 6.96 -5.08 2.69
C ALA A 77 5.63 -5.80 2.79
N TYR A 78 5.57 -7.09 2.44
CA TYR A 78 4.36 -7.91 2.53
C TYR A 78 3.80 -7.96 3.95
N GLU A 79 4.60 -7.73 4.98
CA GLU A 79 4.12 -7.69 6.36
C GLU A 79 3.24 -6.47 6.65
N TYR A 80 3.46 -5.37 5.93
CA TYR A 80 2.87 -4.07 6.22
C TYR A 80 1.93 -3.55 5.12
N SER A 81 2.23 -3.89 3.87
CA SER A 81 1.45 -3.45 2.71
C SER A 81 0.18 -4.28 2.56
N THR A 82 -0.94 -3.60 2.29
CA THR A 82 -2.18 -4.26 1.83
C THR A 82 -2.24 -4.40 0.32
N ARG A 83 -1.30 -3.79 -0.42
CA ARG A 83 -1.20 -3.87 -1.87
C ARG A 83 -0.38 -5.05 -2.33
N LEU A 84 0.60 -5.48 -1.54
CA LEU A 84 1.34 -6.72 -1.79
C LEU A 84 0.48 -7.92 -1.41
N ILE A 85 0.11 -8.71 -2.41
CA ILE A 85 -0.59 -9.98 -2.22
C ILE A 85 0.31 -11.12 -2.68
N GLN A 86 0.04 -12.32 -2.17
CA GLN A 86 0.67 -13.52 -2.71
C GLN A 86 0.18 -13.76 -4.14
N ASN A 87 1.12 -14.04 -5.03
CA ASN A 87 0.84 -14.51 -6.36
C ASN A 87 0.41 -15.98 -6.29
N GLU A 88 -0.83 -16.30 -6.67
CA GLU A 88 -1.33 -17.68 -6.64
C GLU A 88 -0.83 -18.50 -7.83
N GLN A 89 -0.24 -17.85 -8.83
CA GLN A 89 0.26 -18.45 -10.07
C GLN A 89 1.79 -18.53 -10.08
N VAL A 90 2.42 -18.57 -8.90
CA VAL A 90 3.88 -18.63 -8.76
C VAL A 90 4.42 -19.87 -9.46
N THR A 91 5.38 -19.61 -10.34
CA THR A 91 6.29 -20.60 -10.89
C THR A 91 7.69 -20.25 -10.39
N ASP A 92 8.67 -21.14 -10.57
CA ASP A 92 10.06 -20.90 -10.14
C ASP A 92 10.68 -19.63 -10.75
N GLU A 93 10.11 -19.13 -11.84
CA GLU A 93 10.56 -17.92 -12.53
C GLU A 93 9.82 -16.65 -12.08
N ASP A 94 8.67 -16.80 -11.40
CA ASP A 94 7.75 -15.70 -11.11
C ASP A 94 7.95 -15.15 -9.69
N PRO A 95 7.79 -13.82 -9.50
CA PRO A 95 7.83 -13.27 -8.15
C PRO A 95 6.69 -13.83 -7.32
N GLU A 96 7.00 -14.13 -6.06
CA GLU A 96 6.05 -14.66 -5.08
C GLU A 96 4.91 -13.67 -4.76
N TYR A 97 5.14 -12.37 -4.99
CA TYR A 97 4.22 -11.30 -4.66
C TYR A 97 3.80 -10.50 -5.89
N LEU A 98 2.60 -9.91 -5.84
CA LEU A 98 2.10 -8.92 -6.79
C LEU A 98 1.72 -7.64 -6.05
N PHE A 99 2.03 -6.48 -6.63
CA PHE A 99 1.67 -5.19 -6.05
C PHE A 99 0.43 -4.62 -6.77
N LYS A 100 -0.74 -4.69 -6.12
CA LYS A 100 -2.02 -4.27 -6.73
C LYS A 100 -2.13 -2.76 -6.83
N VAL A 101 -2.52 -2.29 -8.01
CA VAL A 101 -2.85 -0.89 -8.32
C VAL A 101 -4.09 -0.82 -9.21
N THR A 102 -4.73 0.34 -9.29
CA THR A 102 -5.71 0.60 -10.37
C THR A 102 -4.98 1.02 -11.64
N GLU A 103 -5.66 0.97 -12.80
CA GLU A 103 -5.08 1.47 -14.07
C GLU A 103 -4.60 2.92 -13.95
N LYS A 104 -5.36 3.78 -13.27
CA LYS A 104 -4.95 5.17 -13.05
C LYS A 104 -3.71 5.28 -12.16
N GLN A 105 -3.60 4.44 -11.12
CA GLN A 105 -2.42 4.41 -10.25
C GLN A 105 -1.20 3.86 -10.99
N LYS A 106 -1.38 2.85 -11.85
CA LYS A 106 -0.32 2.33 -12.73
C LYS A 106 0.24 3.44 -13.62
N GLU A 107 -0.60 4.26 -14.25
CA GLU A 107 -0.13 5.38 -15.07
C GLU A 107 0.61 6.44 -14.24
N VAL A 108 0.23 6.64 -12.96
CA VAL A 108 0.99 7.50 -12.03
C VAL A 108 2.39 6.94 -11.77
N VAL A 109 2.51 5.63 -11.47
CA VAL A 109 3.83 4.99 -11.25
C VAL A 109 4.67 5.02 -12.53
N LYS A 110 4.04 4.81 -13.70
CA LYS A 110 4.71 4.90 -14.99
C LYS A 110 5.25 6.29 -15.26
N THR A 111 4.44 7.32 -15.02
CA THR A 111 4.85 8.73 -15.17
C THR A 111 6.02 9.04 -14.24
N LEU A 112 5.95 8.62 -12.97
CA LEU A 112 7.05 8.76 -12.01
C LEU A 112 8.33 8.10 -12.54
N TYR A 113 8.25 6.86 -13.00
CA TYR A 113 9.38 6.15 -13.62
C TYR A 113 9.95 6.91 -14.83
N GLU A 114 9.09 7.37 -15.75
CA GLU A 114 9.50 8.09 -16.95
C GLU A 114 10.16 9.44 -16.62
N GLU A 115 9.68 10.14 -15.59
CA GLU A 115 10.29 11.37 -15.10
C GLU A 115 11.68 11.11 -14.53
N LEU A 116 11.81 10.12 -13.65
CA LEU A 116 13.10 9.75 -13.06
C LEU A 116 14.10 9.28 -14.13
N MET A 117 13.65 8.62 -15.19
CA MET A 117 14.50 8.26 -16.34
C MET A 117 15.02 9.46 -17.14
N ARG A 118 14.30 10.59 -17.12
CA ARG A 118 14.70 11.83 -17.82
C ARG A 118 15.68 12.66 -17.00
N GLU A 119 15.71 12.49 -15.69
CA GLU A 119 16.72 13.07 -14.82
C GLU A 119 18.07 12.46 -15.24
N LYS A 120 18.91 13.25 -15.92
CA LYS A 120 20.20 12.78 -16.52
C LYS A 120 21.18 12.17 -15.51
N ARG A 121 20.84 12.15 -14.23
CA ARG A 121 21.62 11.61 -13.13
C ARG A 121 21.02 10.26 -12.74
N ARG A 122 21.60 9.21 -13.34
CA ARG A 122 21.46 7.78 -12.99
C ARG A 122 20.09 7.18 -13.35
N ARG A 123 20.08 5.92 -13.77
CA ARG A 123 18.84 5.18 -14.09
C ARG A 123 18.23 4.61 -12.80
N PRO A 124 16.92 4.77 -12.56
CA PRO A 124 16.24 4.23 -11.39
C PRO A 124 15.99 2.71 -11.55
N ASP A 125 17.04 1.92 -11.69
CA ASP A 125 16.95 0.47 -11.98
C ASP A 125 16.14 -0.30 -10.91
N GLY A 126 16.24 0.04 -9.62
CA GLY A 126 15.42 -0.59 -8.58
C GLY A 126 13.91 -0.41 -8.83
N LEU A 127 13.49 0.81 -9.17
CA LEU A 127 12.10 1.12 -9.52
C LEU A 127 11.66 0.44 -10.82
N ILE A 128 12.56 0.30 -11.80
CA ILE A 128 12.28 -0.45 -13.03
C ILE A 128 11.96 -1.90 -12.72
N PHE A 129 12.76 -2.54 -11.85
CA PHE A 129 12.53 -3.93 -11.45
C PHE A 129 11.25 -4.08 -10.64
N ALA A 130 10.99 -3.18 -9.68
CA ALA A 130 9.73 -3.18 -8.93
C ALA A 130 8.53 -3.02 -9.88
N TYR A 131 8.60 -2.08 -10.82
CA TYR A 131 7.53 -1.81 -11.78
C TYR A 131 7.31 -3.01 -12.72
N HIS A 132 8.33 -3.50 -13.42
CA HIS A 132 8.14 -4.56 -14.41
C HIS A 132 7.96 -5.96 -13.81
N GLY A 133 8.49 -6.19 -12.60
CA GLY A 133 8.33 -7.48 -11.91
C GLY A 133 6.97 -7.62 -11.24
N TYR A 134 6.51 -6.56 -10.57
CA TYR A 134 5.42 -6.67 -9.58
C TYR A 134 4.18 -5.84 -9.91
N ILE A 135 4.29 -4.86 -10.83
CA ILE A 135 3.19 -3.92 -11.19
C ILE A 135 2.77 -4.09 -12.67
N GLU A 136 3.62 -3.70 -13.63
CA GLU A 136 3.42 -3.83 -15.08
C GLU A 136 4.28 -4.96 -15.68
N ARG A 137 3.85 -6.20 -15.47
CA ARG A 137 4.37 -7.40 -16.11
C ARG A 137 3.97 -7.52 -17.58
N ARG A 138 4.84 -7.09 -18.49
CA ARG A 138 4.56 -7.06 -19.94
C ARG A 138 4.45 -8.44 -20.59
N LYS A 139 5.10 -9.47 -20.04
CA LYS A 139 5.03 -10.88 -20.49
C LYS A 139 5.24 -11.81 -19.29
N PRO A 140 4.59 -12.99 -19.27
CA PRO A 140 4.99 -14.05 -18.36
C PRO A 140 6.39 -14.54 -18.73
N LEU A 141 7.22 -14.86 -17.73
CA LEU A 141 8.56 -15.42 -17.94
C LEU A 141 8.46 -16.80 -18.61
N ASN A 142 7.40 -17.54 -18.31
CA ASN A 142 7.02 -18.75 -19.02
C ASN A 142 5.98 -18.47 -20.14
N PRO A 143 6.33 -18.66 -21.44
CA PRO A 143 5.45 -18.38 -22.57
C PRO A 143 4.21 -19.30 -22.66
N SER A 144 4.19 -20.42 -21.92
CA SER A 144 3.05 -21.35 -21.91
C SER A 144 1.86 -20.84 -21.08
N LEU A 145 2.05 -19.81 -20.26
CA LEU A 145 0.98 -19.14 -19.53
C LEU A 145 0.37 -18.05 -20.42
N SER A 146 -0.77 -18.36 -21.06
CA SER A 146 -1.44 -17.45 -22.02
C SER A 146 -2.24 -16.31 -21.39
N ARG A 147 -2.23 -16.17 -20.06
CA ARG A 147 -3.01 -15.14 -19.37
C ARG A 147 -2.10 -14.03 -18.89
N SER A 148 -2.47 -12.80 -19.25
CA SER A 148 -2.05 -11.59 -18.55
C SER A 148 -2.29 -11.79 -17.04
N GLN A 149 -1.23 -11.97 -16.27
CA GLN A 149 -1.28 -12.32 -14.83
C GLN A 149 -1.55 -11.09 -13.93
N PHE A 150 -2.20 -10.06 -14.47
CA PHE A 150 -2.47 -8.85 -13.71
C PHE A 150 -3.64 -9.05 -12.77
N ASP A 151 -3.37 -8.82 -11.49
CA ASP A 151 -4.38 -8.56 -10.51
C ASP A 151 -4.45 -7.03 -10.33
N TYR A 152 -5.15 -6.34 -11.23
CA TYR A 152 -5.56 -4.97 -10.96
C TYR A 152 -6.54 -4.99 -9.79
N CYS A 153 -6.57 -3.93 -9.00
CA CYS A 153 -7.65 -3.73 -8.04
C CYS A 153 -8.67 -2.75 -8.62
N ASP A 154 -9.93 -2.87 -8.20
CA ASP A 154 -10.92 -1.85 -8.54
C ASP A 154 -10.76 -0.59 -7.66
N GLU A 155 -11.51 0.46 -7.94
CA GLU A 155 -11.41 1.71 -7.18
C GLU A 155 -11.86 1.56 -5.72
N GLN A 156 -12.73 0.59 -5.40
CA GLN A 156 -13.17 0.37 -4.02
C GLN A 156 -12.08 -0.32 -3.20
N ASP A 157 -11.46 -1.36 -3.76
CA ASP A 157 -10.27 -2.01 -3.21
C ASP A 157 -9.15 -0.99 -2.99
N ALA A 158 -8.89 -0.15 -3.98
CA ALA A 158 -7.86 0.88 -3.91
C ALA A 158 -8.12 1.90 -2.79
N VAL A 159 -9.38 2.27 -2.53
CA VAL A 159 -9.73 3.12 -1.39
C VAL A 159 -9.38 2.45 -0.07
N ILE A 160 -9.66 1.16 0.09
CA ILE A 160 -9.29 0.41 1.31
C ILE A 160 -7.77 0.41 1.48
N TYR A 161 -7.03 0.09 0.41
CA TYR A 161 -5.56 0.07 0.45
C TYR A 161 -4.96 1.45 0.76
N ASP A 162 -5.44 2.50 0.09
CA ASP A 162 -4.97 3.87 0.30
C ASP A 162 -5.24 4.36 1.73
N ARG A 163 -6.43 4.05 2.26
CA ARG A 163 -6.81 4.47 3.61
C ARG A 163 -6.07 3.66 4.66
N ASN A 164 -5.83 2.36 4.44
CA ASN A 164 -5.04 1.55 5.36
C ASN A 164 -3.57 1.99 5.38
N ALA A 165 -2.97 2.24 4.21
CA ALA A 165 -1.65 2.83 4.09
C ALA A 165 -1.56 4.16 4.86
N ALA A 166 -2.55 5.05 4.71
CA ALA A 166 -2.57 6.32 5.41
C ALA A 166 -2.74 6.16 6.93
N LEU A 167 -3.53 5.19 7.41
CA LEU A 167 -3.60 4.84 8.84
C LEU A 167 -2.25 4.40 9.36
N TYR A 168 -1.58 3.50 8.65
CA TYR A 168 -0.28 2.98 9.02
C TYR A 168 0.78 4.09 9.09
N GLN A 169 0.84 4.97 8.07
CA GLN A 169 1.74 6.13 8.10
C GLN A 169 1.40 7.10 9.25
N LYS A 170 0.11 7.24 9.58
CA LYS A 170 -0.29 8.04 10.74
C LYS A 170 0.19 7.41 12.05
N ALA A 171 0.06 6.09 12.21
CA ALA A 171 0.53 5.34 13.37
C ALA A 171 2.02 5.60 13.61
N ARG A 172 2.84 5.44 12.56
CA ARG A 172 4.28 5.77 12.59
C ARG A 172 4.56 7.18 13.08
N HIS A 173 3.92 8.17 12.47
CA HIS A 173 4.13 9.56 12.86
C HIS A 173 3.65 9.89 14.28
N LEU A 174 2.69 9.15 14.82
CA LEU A 174 2.29 9.29 16.22
C LEU A 174 3.33 8.68 17.15
N HIS A 175 3.84 7.50 16.80
CA HIS A 175 4.90 6.84 17.55
C HIS A 175 6.16 7.72 17.62
N GLU A 176 6.63 8.23 16.47
CA GLU A 176 7.77 9.15 16.35
C GLU A 176 7.60 10.46 17.15
N ARG A 177 6.35 10.89 17.38
CA ARG A 177 6.02 12.12 18.11
C ARG A 177 5.72 11.89 19.59
N GLY A 178 5.92 10.68 20.11
CA GLY A 178 5.68 10.36 21.52
C GLY A 178 4.19 10.19 21.87
N HIS A 179 3.37 9.74 20.93
CA HIS A 179 1.99 9.33 21.16
C HIS A 179 1.82 7.80 20.95
N PRO A 180 2.52 6.96 21.73
CA PRO A 180 2.59 5.52 21.49
C PRO A 180 1.23 4.85 21.63
N GLU A 181 0.40 5.21 22.62
CA GLU A 181 -0.91 4.57 22.84
C GLU A 181 -1.83 4.69 21.61
N ALA A 182 -1.96 5.89 21.05
CA ALA A 182 -2.75 6.10 19.84
C ALA A 182 -2.09 5.47 18.60
N ALA A 183 -0.76 5.41 18.55
CA ALA A 183 -0.04 4.75 17.46
C ALA A 183 -0.30 3.24 17.46
N ASP A 184 -0.20 2.59 18.61
CA ASP A 184 -0.35 1.15 18.78
C ASP A 184 -1.75 0.69 18.36
N VAL A 185 -2.78 1.45 18.73
CA VAL A 185 -4.16 1.19 18.26
C VAL A 185 -4.24 1.27 16.73
N LEU A 186 -3.68 2.32 16.12
CA LEU A 186 -3.70 2.45 14.65
C LEU A 186 -2.88 1.36 13.95
N PHE A 187 -1.77 0.91 14.55
CA PHE A 187 -1.02 -0.23 14.04
C PHE A 187 -1.85 -1.51 14.11
N SER A 188 -2.51 -1.80 15.24
CA SER A 188 -3.37 -2.97 15.39
C SER A 188 -4.47 -2.96 14.34
N VAL A 189 -5.21 -1.86 14.23
CA VAL A 189 -6.26 -1.68 13.21
C VAL A 189 -5.73 -1.95 11.81
N SER A 190 -4.55 -1.41 11.48
CA SER A 190 -3.97 -1.57 10.16
C SER A 190 -3.60 -3.03 9.84
N HIS A 191 -3.10 -3.75 10.84
CA HIS A 191 -2.80 -5.18 10.74
C HIS A 191 -4.08 -6.03 10.63
N ASP A 192 -5.12 -5.72 11.41
CA ASP A 192 -6.39 -6.44 11.38
C ASP A 192 -7.07 -6.28 10.02
N ILE A 193 -7.09 -5.06 9.47
CA ILE A 193 -7.59 -4.79 8.11
C ILE A 193 -6.79 -5.58 7.07
N LYS A 194 -5.45 -5.62 7.22
CA LYS A 194 -4.60 -6.38 6.33
C LYS A 194 -4.87 -7.89 6.41
N ALA A 195 -5.10 -8.42 7.59
CA ALA A 195 -5.48 -9.82 7.77
C ALA A 195 -6.77 -10.14 7.00
N VAL A 196 -7.80 -9.30 7.16
CA VAL A 196 -9.07 -9.42 6.40
C VAL A 196 -8.82 -9.37 4.88
N CYS A 197 -8.02 -8.41 4.40
CA CYS A 197 -7.67 -8.31 2.98
C CYS A 197 -6.95 -9.59 2.47
N ASN A 198 -6.02 -10.11 3.27
CA ASN A 198 -5.23 -11.30 2.93
C ASN A 198 -6.04 -12.60 2.96
N GLU A 199 -7.03 -12.71 3.83
CA GLU A 199 -7.97 -13.85 3.84
C GLU A 199 -8.85 -13.85 2.58
N HIS A 200 -9.16 -12.65 2.07
CA HIS A 200 -10.11 -12.49 0.98
C HIS A 200 -9.48 -12.23 -0.39
N LYS A 201 -8.14 -12.36 -0.55
CA LYS A 201 -7.22 -12.36 -1.73
C LYS A 201 -7.69 -11.78 -3.08
N SER A 202 -8.93 -12.01 -3.48
CA SER A 202 -9.59 -11.55 -4.71
C SER A 202 -10.67 -10.47 -4.45
N PHE A 203 -10.62 -9.39 -5.24
CA PHE A 203 -11.63 -8.33 -5.48
C PHE A 203 -12.79 -8.22 -4.48
N PHE A 204 -12.87 -7.12 -3.72
CA PHE A 204 -13.93 -6.90 -2.73
C PHE A 204 -15.28 -6.51 -3.34
N LYS A 205 -15.32 -6.24 -4.65
CA LYS A 205 -16.50 -5.79 -5.42
C LYS A 205 -17.81 -6.52 -5.11
N ASN A 206 -17.73 -7.79 -4.71
CA ASN A 206 -18.89 -8.63 -4.39
C ASN A 206 -18.85 -9.25 -2.98
N LYS A 207 -18.04 -8.70 -2.07
CA LYS A 207 -17.86 -9.23 -0.71
C LYS A 207 -18.30 -8.18 0.34
N PRO A 208 -19.61 -7.95 0.50
CA PRO A 208 -20.13 -7.00 1.50
C PRO A 208 -19.67 -7.33 2.93
N ASP A 209 -19.40 -8.60 3.20
CA ASP A 209 -18.90 -9.07 4.49
C ASP A 209 -17.50 -8.52 4.80
N VAL A 210 -16.62 -8.34 3.80
CA VAL A 210 -15.28 -7.75 3.98
C VAL A 210 -15.39 -6.29 4.43
N ILE A 211 -16.23 -5.52 3.74
CA ILE A 211 -16.45 -4.11 4.07
C ILE A 211 -17.04 -3.99 5.48
N THR A 212 -17.94 -4.90 5.86
CA THR A 212 -18.55 -4.94 7.18
C THR A 212 -17.50 -5.25 8.25
N GLN A 213 -16.63 -6.24 8.04
CA GLN A 213 -15.55 -6.57 8.98
C GLN A 213 -14.58 -5.39 9.18
N ILE A 214 -14.14 -4.76 8.09
CA ILE A 214 -13.26 -3.58 8.16
C ILE A 214 -13.98 -2.43 8.89
N ALA A 215 -15.26 -2.21 8.63
CA ALA A 215 -16.04 -1.20 9.34
C ALA A 215 -16.16 -1.50 10.84
N THR A 216 -16.36 -2.76 11.24
CA THR A 216 -16.39 -3.18 12.65
C THR A 216 -15.05 -2.96 13.34
N ILE A 217 -13.93 -3.29 12.68
CA ILE A 217 -12.57 -3.02 13.21
C ILE A 217 -12.41 -1.50 13.46
N LEU A 218 -12.76 -0.67 12.48
CA LEU A 218 -12.65 0.77 12.59
C LEU A 218 -13.60 1.37 13.64
N ASP A 219 -14.83 0.88 13.74
CA ASP A 219 -15.80 1.38 14.73
C ASP A 219 -15.39 1.01 16.16
N THR A 220 -14.82 -0.18 16.35
CA THR A 220 -14.24 -0.59 17.64
C THR A 220 -13.11 0.36 18.02
N ALA A 221 -12.15 0.58 17.12
CA ALA A 221 -11.00 1.45 17.38
C ALA A 221 -11.39 2.92 17.59
N LYS A 222 -12.43 3.42 16.91
CA LYS A 222 -13.00 4.76 17.13
C LYS A 222 -13.40 4.98 18.58
N ASN A 223 -13.82 3.91 19.26
CA ASN A 223 -14.32 3.93 20.62
C ASN A 223 -13.25 3.71 21.70
N GLU A 224 -12.01 3.41 21.31
CA GLU A 224 -10.89 3.29 22.25
C GLU A 224 -10.47 4.66 22.80
N ASP A 225 -10.12 4.70 24.09
CA ASP A 225 -9.84 5.95 24.79
C ASP A 225 -8.64 6.71 24.20
N ALA A 226 -7.57 5.98 23.83
CA ALA A 226 -6.40 6.54 23.17
C ALA A 226 -6.75 7.26 21.85
N ILE A 227 -7.72 6.73 21.10
CA ILE A 227 -8.20 7.33 19.85
C ILE A 227 -9.15 8.51 20.12
N LYS A 228 -10.08 8.36 21.08
CA LYS A 228 -11.02 9.43 21.45
C LYS A 228 -10.30 10.71 21.87
N GLN A 229 -9.22 10.57 22.62
CA GLN A 229 -8.43 11.70 23.12
C GLN A 229 -7.51 12.30 22.06
N HIS A 230 -7.16 11.54 21.01
CA HIS A 230 -6.25 12.00 19.96
C HIS A 230 -7.00 12.41 18.67
N ARG A 231 -7.33 13.72 18.56
CA ARG A 231 -8.11 14.32 17.44
C ARG A 231 -7.64 13.88 16.04
N GLY A 232 -6.33 13.80 15.83
CA GLY A 232 -5.76 13.42 14.53
C GLY A 232 -5.94 11.94 14.17
N ALA A 233 -6.00 11.07 15.17
CA ALA A 233 -6.17 9.62 14.98
C ALA A 233 -7.65 9.29 14.77
N LYS A 234 -8.53 9.87 15.61
CA LYS A 234 -9.99 9.82 15.43
C LYS A 234 -10.39 10.27 14.03
N LYS A 235 -9.85 11.40 13.54
CA LYS A 235 -10.13 11.91 12.20
C LYS A 235 -9.76 10.91 11.10
N MET A 236 -8.66 10.17 11.26
CA MET A 236 -8.24 9.18 10.26
C MET A 236 -9.21 8.00 10.19
N ILE A 237 -9.57 7.42 11.35
CA ILE A 237 -10.53 6.31 11.43
C ILE A 237 -11.89 6.72 10.86
N VAL A 238 -12.41 7.89 11.26
CA VAL A 238 -13.69 8.40 10.76
C VAL A 238 -13.67 8.65 9.25
N ASN A 239 -12.58 9.21 8.72
CA ASN A 239 -12.43 9.39 7.26
C ASN A 239 -12.41 8.06 6.50
N PHE A 240 -11.83 7.00 7.10
CA PHE A 240 -11.85 5.68 6.48
C PHE A 240 -13.28 5.12 6.47
N LEU A 241 -13.97 5.11 7.62
CA LEU A 241 -15.39 4.71 7.70
C LEU A 241 -16.26 5.45 6.67
N LEU A 242 -16.06 6.76 6.54
CA LEU A 242 -16.75 7.60 5.55
C LEU A 242 -16.46 7.18 4.12
N ALA A 243 -15.19 6.94 3.77
CA ALA A 243 -14.79 6.54 2.43
C ALA A 243 -15.39 5.19 2.00
N MET A 244 -15.71 4.32 2.96
CA MET A 244 -16.38 3.04 2.70
C MET A 244 -17.92 3.12 2.70
N SER A 245 -18.50 4.23 3.19
CA SER A 245 -19.96 4.40 3.23
C SER A 245 -20.54 4.63 1.84
N VAL A 246 -21.81 4.26 1.61
CA VAL A 246 -22.52 4.52 0.35
C VAL A 246 -22.55 6.01 0.00
N VAL A 247 -22.63 6.90 1.00
CA VAL A 247 -22.57 8.35 0.82
C VAL A 247 -21.17 8.79 0.36
N GLY A 248 -20.12 8.23 0.95
CA GLY A 248 -18.74 8.44 0.53
C GLY A 248 -18.49 7.92 -0.88
N LEU A 249 -18.98 6.73 -1.22
CA LEU A 249 -18.85 6.11 -2.54
C LEU A 249 -19.64 6.87 -3.63
N ILE A 250 -20.88 7.30 -3.35
CA ILE A 250 -21.68 8.14 -4.26
C ILE A 250 -20.97 9.48 -4.49
N TYR A 251 -20.42 10.09 -3.44
CA TYR A 251 -19.67 11.34 -3.56
C TYR A 251 -18.33 11.15 -4.30
N LEU A 252 -17.58 10.08 -4.03
CA LEU A 252 -16.36 9.73 -4.77
C LEU A 252 -16.64 9.48 -6.26
N SER A 253 -17.76 8.81 -6.56
CA SER A 253 -18.25 8.59 -7.92
C SER A 253 -18.64 9.90 -8.63
N ALA A 254 -19.30 10.82 -7.90
CA ALA A 254 -19.69 12.13 -8.40
C ALA A 254 -18.51 13.13 -8.50
N THR A 255 -17.44 12.94 -7.73
CA THR A 255 -16.27 13.84 -7.65
C THR A 255 -15.02 13.29 -8.34
N THR A 256 -15.20 12.41 -9.34
CA THR A 256 -14.15 11.84 -10.20
C THR A 256 -13.19 12.87 -10.87
N LYS A 257 -13.42 14.18 -10.72
CA LYS A 257 -12.54 15.26 -11.18
C LYS A 257 -11.72 15.98 -10.08
N THR A 258 -11.98 15.76 -8.79
CA THR A 258 -11.30 16.49 -7.69
C THR A 258 -10.93 15.54 -6.54
N ARG A 259 -9.84 14.79 -6.75
CA ARG A 259 -9.32 13.69 -5.89
C ARG A 259 -8.80 14.11 -4.49
N GLY A 260 -9.22 15.22 -3.91
CA GLY A 260 -8.54 15.79 -2.72
C GLY A 260 -9.37 16.42 -1.61
N THR A 261 -10.70 16.46 -1.66
CA THR A 261 -11.45 17.43 -0.81
C THR A 261 -12.47 16.89 0.18
N PHE A 262 -12.73 15.59 0.28
CA PHE A 262 -13.54 15.09 1.40
C PHE A 262 -12.65 14.89 2.63
N TRP A 263 -12.62 15.93 3.47
CA TRP A 263 -11.96 15.90 4.77
C TRP A 263 -13.03 16.07 5.84
N TYR A 264 -13.20 15.05 6.70
CA TYR A 264 -13.88 15.26 7.96
C TYR A 264 -13.27 16.46 8.70
N ARG A 265 -14.11 17.45 8.98
CA ARG A 265 -13.85 18.50 9.96
C ARG A 265 -14.80 18.21 11.12
N PRO A 266 -14.29 18.04 12.36
CA PRO A 266 -15.15 17.76 13.51
C PRO A 266 -16.18 18.88 13.71
N ALA A 267 -17.37 18.53 14.24
CA ALA A 267 -18.52 19.42 14.41
C ALA A 267 -19.14 19.92 13.09
N THR A 268 -19.39 19.01 12.15
CA THR A 268 -20.14 19.30 10.91
C THR A 268 -21.24 18.26 10.69
N ASP A 269 -22.28 18.60 9.91
CA ASP A 269 -23.41 17.71 9.52
C ASP A 269 -22.96 16.35 8.97
N SER A 270 -21.72 16.25 8.49
CA SER A 270 -21.11 15.00 8.04
C SER A 270 -20.98 13.98 9.17
N GLU A 271 -20.73 14.40 10.41
CA GLU A 271 -20.57 13.55 11.61
C GLU A 271 -21.87 12.83 11.97
N SER A 272 -22.98 13.56 12.08
CA SER A 272 -24.30 12.99 12.36
C SER A 272 -24.74 11.97 11.30
N LYS A 273 -24.41 12.21 10.03
CA LYS A 273 -24.70 11.26 8.95
C LYS A 273 -23.85 9.99 9.00
N VAL A 274 -22.64 10.05 9.59
CA VAL A 274 -21.83 8.85 9.83
C VAL A 274 -22.42 8.02 10.95
N GLU A 275 -22.82 8.69 12.04
CA GLU A 275 -23.42 8.05 13.21
C GLU A 275 -24.72 7.35 12.83
N GLU A 276 -25.62 8.03 12.10
CA GLU A 276 -26.83 7.42 11.54
C GLU A 276 -26.56 6.23 10.62
N PHE A 277 -25.44 6.22 9.89
CA PHE A 277 -25.09 5.10 9.01
C PHE A 277 -24.49 3.93 9.80
N ALA A 278 -23.67 4.19 10.81
CA ALA A 278 -23.13 3.18 11.71
C ALA A 278 -24.26 2.46 12.47
N GLU A 279 -25.26 3.21 12.92
CA GLU A 279 -26.50 2.66 13.50
C GLU A 279 -27.25 1.78 12.50
N LYS A 280 -27.47 2.25 11.26
CA LYS A 280 -28.12 1.46 10.20
C LYS A 280 -27.36 0.18 9.81
N LEU A 281 -26.03 0.19 9.88
CA LEU A 281 -25.20 -1.01 9.66
C LEU A 281 -25.37 -2.02 10.80
N ASN A 282 -25.36 -1.55 12.05
CA ASN A 282 -25.59 -2.39 13.22
C ASN A 282 -27.00 -2.97 13.24
N GLU A 283 -28.02 -2.19 12.87
CA GLU A 283 -29.41 -2.66 12.71
C GLU A 283 -29.53 -3.74 11.63
N LYS A 284 -28.84 -3.58 10.48
CA LYS A 284 -28.82 -4.60 9.42
C LYS A 284 -28.14 -5.90 9.83
N ASN A 285 -27.15 -5.83 10.72
CA ASN A 285 -26.44 -7.00 11.24
C ASN A 285 -27.27 -7.72 12.32
N GLN A 286 -28.04 -6.99 13.12
CA GLN A 286 -28.98 -7.58 14.08
C GLN A 286 -30.19 -8.22 13.39
N ALA A 287 -30.64 -7.70 12.26
CA ALA A 287 -31.77 -8.25 11.49
C ALA A 287 -31.44 -9.53 10.70
N LYS A 288 -30.19 -9.99 10.71
CA LYS A 288 -29.74 -11.23 10.05
C LYS A 288 -29.51 -12.41 11.01
N HIS A 289 -29.80 -12.22 12.31
CA HIS A 289 -29.81 -13.26 13.34
C HIS A 289 -31.21 -13.41 13.93
#